data_AF-A0A4R0YF27-F1
#
_entry.id   AF-A0A4R0YF27-F1
#
_cell.length_a   1.000
_cell.length_b   1.000
_cell.length_c   1.000
_cell.angle_alpha   90.00
_cell.angle_beta   90.00
_cell.angle_gamma   90.00
#
_symmetry.space_group_name_H-M   'P 1'
#
loop_
_entity.id
_entity.type
_entity.pdbx_description
1 polymer ?
#
loop_
_entity_poly.entity_id
_entity_poly.type
_entity_poly.pdbx_seq_one_letter_code
_entity_poly.pdbx_strand_id
1 'polypeptide(L)'
;MLQDLATRLTLPGLPEWTGLVALLVLLLLAFCLVVMPFSVFGVKGRLDNIEAQLDEIRAELRVFAARMPEARRPDWRGDAGIDLPTPPARSDPSPPSEPHPAIYPGGRAEPKISWPKR
;
A
#
# COMPACT_ATOMS: atom_id res chain seq x y z
N MET A 1 -13.21 -28.53 -32.83
CA MET A 1 -12.24 -27.44 -32.60
C MET A 1 -12.15 -27.07 -31.12
N LEU A 2 -13.18 -26.48 -30.48
CA LEU A 2 -13.12 -26.16 -29.03
C LEU A 2 -13.06 -27.39 -28.12
N GLN A 3 -13.77 -28.47 -28.47
CA GLN A 3 -13.69 -29.73 -27.73
C GLN A 3 -12.28 -30.33 -27.79
N ASP A 4 -11.62 -30.25 -28.94
CA ASP A 4 -10.26 -30.76 -29.12
C ASP A 4 -9.24 -29.98 -28.27
N LEU A 5 -9.43 -28.66 -28.15
CA LEU A 5 -8.70 -27.81 -27.20
C LEU A 5 -8.96 -28.21 -25.75
N ALA A 6 -10.22 -28.40 -25.36
CA ALA A 6 -10.57 -28.81 -24.00
C ALA A 6 -9.93 -30.16 -23.64
N THR A 7 -9.95 -31.15 -24.54
CA THR A 7 -9.33 -32.47 -24.35
C THR A 7 -7.81 -32.40 -24.24
N ARG A 8 -7.15 -31.43 -24.89
CA ARG A 8 -5.71 -31.18 -24.71
C ARG A 8 -5.39 -30.52 -23.36
N LEU A 9 -6.33 -29.77 -22.79
CA LEU A 9 -6.19 -29.16 -21.47
C LEU A 9 -6.55 -30.11 -20.32
N THR A 10 -7.22 -31.23 -20.58
CA THR A 10 -7.46 -32.26 -19.56
C THR A 10 -6.19 -33.04 -19.30
N LEU A 11 -5.67 -32.95 -18.08
CA LEU A 11 -4.58 -33.80 -17.59
C LEU A 11 -5.04 -35.28 -17.57
N PRO A 12 -4.23 -36.23 -18.04
CA PRO A 12 -4.59 -37.65 -18.03
C PRO A 12 -4.82 -38.11 -16.58
N GLY A 13 -6.06 -38.46 -16.24
CA GLY A 13 -6.48 -38.85 -14.89
C GLY A 13 -7.46 -37.90 -14.19
N LEU A 14 -7.81 -36.76 -14.80
CA LEU A 14 -8.83 -35.83 -14.28
C LEU A 14 -10.13 -35.89 -15.11
N PRO A 15 -11.30 -35.56 -14.50
CA PRO A 15 -12.58 -35.60 -15.19
C PRO A 15 -12.62 -34.71 -16.43
N GLU A 16 -13.38 -35.12 -17.44
CA GLU A 16 -13.52 -34.41 -18.73
C GLU A 16 -14.06 -32.96 -18.59
N TRP A 17 -14.84 -32.67 -17.55
CA TRP A 17 -15.32 -31.31 -17.26
C TRP A 17 -14.22 -30.33 -16.85
N THR A 18 -13.05 -30.83 -16.40
CA THR A 18 -11.93 -29.99 -15.95
C THR A 18 -11.31 -29.18 -17.08
N GLY A 19 -11.26 -29.74 -18.30
CA GLY A 19 -10.76 -29.02 -19.48
C GLY A 19 -11.66 -27.86 -19.87
N LEU A 20 -12.99 -28.02 -19.74
CA LEU A 20 -13.96 -26.94 -19.93
C LEU A 20 -13.79 -25.83 -18.88
N VAL A 21 -13.63 -26.20 -17.61
CA VAL A 21 -13.40 -25.23 -16.52
C VAL A 21 -12.07 -24.50 -16.71
N ALA A 22 -11.00 -25.21 -17.07
CA ALA A 22 -9.71 -24.61 -17.36
C ALA A 22 -9.79 -23.62 -18.53
N LEU A 23 -10.48 -24.00 -19.61
CA LEU A 23 -10.71 -23.14 -20.76
C LEU A 23 -11.53 -21.88 -20.39
N LEU A 24 -12.55 -22.03 -19.53
CA LEU A 24 -13.33 -20.92 -19.01
C LEU A 24 -12.48 -19.96 -18.17
N VAL A 25 -11.63 -20.48 -17.27
CA VAL A 25 -10.72 -19.67 -16.45
C VAL A 25 -9.72 -18.92 -17.32
N LEU A 26 -9.15 -19.58 -18.34
CA LEU A 26 -8.20 -18.96 -19.26
C LEU A 26 -8.86 -17.87 -20.10
N LEU A 27 -10.10 -18.08 -20.54
CA LEU A 27 -10.92 -17.07 -21.21
C LEU A 27 -11.17 -15.86 -20.30
N LEU A 28 -11.56 -16.10 -19.04
CA LEU A 28 -11.78 -15.05 -18.05
C LEU A 28 -10.50 -14.27 -17.76
N LEU A 29 -9.38 -14.97 -17.66
CA LEU A 29 -8.07 -14.35 -17.45
C LEU A 29 -7.69 -13.46 -18.64
N ALA A 30 -7.87 -13.94 -19.87
CA ALA A 30 -7.64 -13.14 -21.07
C ALA A 30 -8.55 -11.91 -21.10
N PHE A 31 -9.83 -12.06 -20.74
CA PHE A 31 -10.77 -10.95 -20.64
C PHE A 31 -10.33 -9.94 -19.57
N CYS A 32 -9.94 -10.39 -18.39
CA CYS A 32 -9.35 -9.54 -17.35
C CYS A 32 -8.09 -8.83 -17.84
N LEU A 33 -7.24 -9.49 -18.62
CA LEU A 33 -6.03 -8.90 -19.21
C LEU A 33 -6.36 -7.79 -20.22
N VAL A 34 -7.44 -7.95 -20.98
CA VAL A 34 -7.97 -6.94 -21.92
C VAL A 34 -8.66 -5.79 -21.19
N VAL A 35 -9.35 -6.06 -20.08
CA VAL A 35 -10.01 -5.04 -19.24
C VAL A 35 -9.00 -4.31 -18.34
N MET A 36 -7.91 -4.97 -17.93
CA MET A 36 -6.85 -4.39 -17.08
C MET A 36 -6.31 -3.05 -17.57
N PRO A 37 -5.95 -2.84 -18.86
CA PRO A 37 -5.52 -1.54 -19.32
C PRO A 37 -6.59 -0.48 -19.09
N PHE A 38 -7.87 -0.79 -19.29
CA PHE A 38 -8.96 0.15 -19.01
C PHE A 38 -9.10 0.47 -17.53
N SER A 39 -8.89 -0.51 -16.63
CA SER A 39 -8.83 -0.25 -15.19
C SER A 39 -7.63 0.61 -14.79
N VAL A 40 -6.47 0.43 -15.43
CA VAL A 40 -5.25 1.21 -15.13
C VAL A 40 -5.35 2.64 -15.68
N PHE A 41 -5.90 2.81 -16.88
CA PHE A 41 -6.09 4.15 -17.47
C PHE A 41 -7.21 4.93 -16.78
N GLY A 42 -8.28 4.26 -16.32
CA GLY A 42 -9.37 4.90 -15.58
C GLY A 42 -8.97 5.42 -14.20
N VAL A 43 -8.15 4.66 -13.45
CA VAL A 43 -7.70 5.09 -12.11
C VAL A 43 -6.70 6.23 -12.20
N LYS A 44 -5.81 6.24 -13.21
CA LYS A 44 -4.80 7.31 -13.38
C LYS A 44 -5.45 8.67 -13.65
N GLY A 45 -6.38 8.76 -14.60
CA GLY A 45 -7.09 10.01 -14.88
C GLY A 45 -7.94 10.51 -13.70
N ARG A 46 -8.50 9.60 -12.88
CA ARG A 46 -9.20 9.99 -11.65
C ARG A 46 -8.25 10.48 -10.57
N LEU A 47 -7.07 9.87 -10.43
CA LEU A 47 -6.02 10.37 -9.54
C LEU A 47 -5.54 11.76 -9.94
N ASP A 48 -5.26 11.98 -11.23
CA ASP A 48 -4.81 13.28 -11.74
C ASP A 48 -5.86 14.38 -11.47
N ASN A 49 -7.15 14.05 -11.61
CA ASN A 49 -8.24 14.98 -11.30
C ASN A 49 -8.35 15.24 -9.78
N ILE A 50 -8.22 14.19 -8.95
CA ILE A 50 -8.22 14.33 -7.49
C ILE A 50 -7.02 15.15 -7.02
N GLU A 51 -5.84 14.99 -7.63
CA GLU A 51 -4.64 15.78 -7.30
C GLU A 51 -4.85 17.26 -7.60
N ALA A 52 -5.41 17.59 -8.78
CA ALA A 52 -5.76 18.96 -9.13
C ALA A 52 -6.80 19.55 -8.14
N GLN A 53 -7.81 18.78 -7.75
CA GLN A 53 -8.79 19.20 -6.75
C GLN A 53 -8.15 19.42 -5.37
N LEU A 54 -7.20 18.57 -4.98
CA LEU A 54 -6.52 18.66 -3.69
C LEU A 54 -5.64 19.91 -3.61
N ASP A 55 -4.97 20.28 -4.70
CA ASP A 55 -4.17 21.49 -4.79
C ASP A 55 -5.00 22.76 -4.71
N GLU A 56 -6.17 22.78 -5.36
CA GLU A 56 -7.12 23.89 -5.27
C GLU A 56 -7.62 24.07 -3.82
N ILE A 57 -8.12 22.98 -3.20
CA ILE A 57 -8.58 23.01 -1.80
C ILE A 57 -7.44 23.44 -0.85
N ARG A 58 -6.20 23.03 -1.12
CA ARG A 58 -5.03 23.41 -0.33
C ARG A 58 -4.69 24.89 -0.50
N ALA A 59 -4.87 25.45 -1.70
CA ALA A 59 -4.69 26.87 -1.95
C ALA A 59 -5.75 27.70 -1.21
N GLU A 60 -7.02 27.28 -1.28
CA GLU A 60 -8.11 27.89 -0.51
C GLU A 60 -7.82 27.87 0.99
N LEU A 61 -7.39 26.73 1.53
CA LEU A 61 -7.08 26.59 2.96
C LEU A 61 -5.92 27.50 3.39
N ARG A 62 -4.88 27.68 2.56
CA ARG A 62 -3.80 28.63 2.85
C ARG A 62 -4.30 30.06 2.94
N VAL A 63 -5.22 30.45 2.07
CA VAL A 63 -5.84 31.78 2.08
C VAL A 63 -6.71 31.97 3.32
N PHE A 64 -7.53 30.98 3.67
CA PHE A 64 -8.34 31.02 4.90
C PHE A 64 -7.46 31.07 6.15
N ALA A 65 -6.41 30.25 6.23
CA ALA A 65 -5.47 30.25 7.35
C ALA A 65 -4.69 31.57 7.46
N ALA A 66 -4.32 32.19 6.35
CA ALA A 66 -3.64 33.49 6.36
C ALA A 66 -4.56 34.65 6.76
N ARG A 67 -5.86 34.52 6.53
CA ARG A 67 -6.88 35.51 6.92
C ARG A 67 -7.41 35.30 8.34
N MET A 68 -7.20 34.13 8.95
CA MET A 68 -7.48 33.91 10.36
C MET A 68 -6.41 34.63 11.22
N PRO A 69 -6.79 35.60 12.07
CA PRO A 69 -5.87 36.19 13.04
C PRO A 69 -5.51 35.11 14.06
N GLU A 70 -4.21 34.87 14.25
CA GLU A 70 -3.64 33.85 15.15
C GLU A 70 -4.38 32.49 15.08
N ALA A 71 -4.13 31.69 14.03
CA ALA A 71 -4.12 30.24 14.23
C ALA A 71 -2.97 29.92 15.19
N ARG A 72 -3.21 30.18 16.48
CA ARG A 72 -2.39 29.85 17.63
C ARG A 72 -1.95 28.42 17.42
N ARG A 73 -0.70 28.25 16.97
CA ARG A 73 -0.06 26.94 16.94
C ARG A 73 -0.24 26.39 18.36
N PRO A 74 -0.98 25.30 18.57
CA PRO A 74 -0.95 24.65 19.86
C PRO A 74 0.48 24.13 19.94
N ASP A 75 1.26 24.72 20.84
CA ASP A 75 2.63 24.34 21.07
C ASP A 75 2.63 23.00 21.81
N TRP A 76 2.34 21.91 21.10
CA TRP A 76 2.46 20.54 21.62
C TRP A 76 3.91 20.19 22.00
N ARG A 77 4.87 21.10 21.81
CA ARG A 77 6.27 20.92 22.15
C ARG A 77 6.70 21.74 23.39
N GLY A 78 5.85 22.59 23.95
CA GLY A 78 6.29 23.63 24.90
C GLY A 78 5.68 23.61 26.29
N ASP A 79 4.45 23.14 26.49
CA ASP A 79 3.79 23.32 27.79
C ASP A 79 2.75 22.23 28.09
N ALA A 80 3.25 21.02 28.31
CA ALA A 80 2.53 20.02 29.08
C ALA A 80 3.40 19.68 30.27
N GLY A 81 3.39 20.57 31.27
CA GLY A 81 3.73 20.24 32.66
C GLY A 81 2.77 19.20 33.23
N ILE A 82 2.68 18.05 32.58
CA ILE A 82 2.14 16.84 33.17
C ILE A 82 3.37 16.12 33.68
N ASP A 83 3.64 16.25 34.98
CA ASP A 83 4.49 15.31 35.71
C ASP A 83 3.85 13.93 35.58
N LEU A 84 4.22 13.19 34.51
CA LEU A 84 3.97 11.76 34.49
C LEU A 84 4.89 11.17 35.55
N PRO A 85 4.36 10.41 36.54
CA PRO A 85 5.22 9.72 37.49
C PRO A 85 6.13 8.77 36.72
N THR A 86 7.45 8.99 36.82
CA THR A 86 8.45 8.07 36.29
C THR A 86 8.16 6.68 36.86
N PRO A 87 7.84 5.67 36.02
CA PRO A 87 7.59 4.34 36.52
C PRO A 87 8.88 3.78 37.16
N PRO A 88 8.78 3.01 38.26
CA PRO A 88 9.96 2.45 38.91
C PRO A 88 10.74 1.62 37.89
N ALA A 89 12.06 1.80 37.87
CA ALA A 89 12.97 1.04 37.02
C ALA A 89 12.74 -0.46 37.26
N ARG A 90 12.07 -1.11 36.31
CA ARG A 90 11.91 -2.55 36.29
C ARG A 90 13.31 -3.10 36.04
N SER A 91 13.82 -3.90 36.97
CA SER A 91 14.98 -4.74 36.70
C SER A 91 14.56 -5.75 35.62
N ASP A 92 14.85 -5.41 34.38
CA ASP A 92 14.64 -6.31 33.26
C ASP A 92 15.46 -7.58 33.50
N PRO A 93 14.87 -8.79 33.42
CA PRO A 93 15.66 -9.99 33.30
C PRO A 93 16.46 -9.90 32.00
N SER A 94 17.78 -10.15 32.10
CA SER A 94 18.67 -10.19 30.94
C SER A 94 18.03 -10.98 29.79
N PRO A 95 17.99 -10.44 28.56
CA PRO A 95 17.44 -11.18 27.43
C PRO A 95 18.25 -12.46 27.22
N PRO A 96 17.61 -13.60 26.90
CA PRO A 96 18.33 -14.78 26.45
C PRO A 96 19.09 -14.41 25.16
N SER A 97 20.35 -14.84 25.07
CA SER A 97 21.20 -14.58 23.90
C SER A 97 20.49 -14.96 22.61
N GLU A 98 20.27 -13.97 21.75
CA GLU A 98 19.70 -14.16 20.42
C GLU A 98 20.60 -15.09 19.60
N PRO A 99 20.08 -16.14 18.94
CA PRO A 99 20.82 -16.82 17.89
C PRO A 99 21.02 -15.84 16.72
N HIS A 100 22.27 -15.69 16.29
CA HIS A 100 22.66 -14.82 15.17
C HIS A 100 21.76 -15.04 13.94
N PRO A 101 21.29 -13.96 13.27
CA PRO A 101 20.49 -14.10 12.06
C PRO A 101 21.32 -14.73 10.95
N ALA A 102 20.75 -15.74 10.30
CA ALA A 102 21.23 -16.22 9.01
C ALA A 102 21.31 -15.05 8.03
N ILE A 103 22.46 -14.91 7.36
CA ILE A 103 22.68 -13.94 6.29
C ILE A 103 21.71 -14.29 5.15
N TYR A 104 20.68 -13.46 4.95
CA TYR A 104 19.84 -13.52 3.76
C TYR A 104 20.50 -12.68 2.65
N PRO A 105 20.88 -13.25 1.50
CA PRO A 105 21.36 -12.48 0.37
C PRO A 105 20.13 -11.97 -0.41
N GLY A 106 19.75 -10.72 -0.20
CA GLY A 106 18.59 -10.16 -0.90
C GLY A 106 18.39 -8.70 -0.60
N GLY A 107 19.19 -7.85 -1.26
CA GLY A 107 19.11 -6.40 -1.14
C GLY A 107 17.76 -5.86 -1.59
N ARG A 108 16.92 -5.46 -0.62
CA ARG A 108 15.85 -4.51 -0.86
C ARG A 108 16.43 -3.11 -0.67
N ALA A 109 16.65 -2.40 -1.77
CA ALA A 109 16.97 -0.98 -1.72
C ALA A 109 15.72 -0.22 -1.27
N GLU A 110 15.61 0.07 0.02
CA GLU A 110 14.62 1.02 0.51
C GLU A 110 14.99 2.42 0.01
N PRO A 111 14.11 3.11 -0.74
CA PRO A 111 14.37 4.49 -1.15
C PRO A 111 14.33 5.38 0.10
N LYS A 112 15.48 5.90 0.50
CA LYS A 112 15.61 6.85 1.61
C LYS A 112 14.95 8.17 1.21
N ILE A 113 13.71 8.37 1.62
CA ILE A 113 13.02 9.66 1.51
C ILE A 113 13.71 10.62 2.49
N SER A 114 14.59 11.47 1.96
CA SER A 114 15.25 12.53 2.72
C SER A 114 14.31 13.72 2.86
N TRP A 115 13.65 13.85 3.99
CA TRP A 115 12.91 15.07 4.33
C TRP A 115 13.90 16.21 4.64
N PRO A 116 13.70 17.42 4.09
CA PRO A 116 14.53 18.57 4.44
C PRO A 116 14.26 19.00 5.88
N LYS A 117 15.31 19.00 6.70
CA LYS A 117 15.27 19.57 8.06
C LYS A 117 15.21 21.11 7.93
N ARG A 118 14.19 21.71 8.55
CA ARG A 118 14.13 23.15 8.83
C ARG A 118 15.08 23.50 9.97
#